data_AF-A0A533YI06-F1
#
_entry.id   AF-A0A533YI06-F1
#
_cell.length_a   1.000
_cell.length_b   1.000
_cell.length_c   1.000
_cell.angle_alpha   90.00
_cell.angle_beta   90.00
_cell.angle_gamma   90.00
#
_symmetry.space_group_name_H-M   'P 1'
#
loop_
_entity.id
_entity.type
_entity.pdbx_description
1 polymer ?
#
loop_
_entity_poly.entity_id
_entity_poly.type
_entity_poly.pdbx_seq_one_letter_code
_entity_poly.pdbx_strand_id
1 'polypeptide(L)'
;MGEAYYYKGDYQQAILEFLKVPYLVSKQGKVNWTATSFYMAGQSYEKMSKYTEAIGMYHQVIERPGIDATFKAAAKKEIDRVKLMVKKNSE
;
A
#
# COMPACT_ATOMS: atom_id res chain seq x y z
N MET A 1 1.48 -11.39 -9.87
CA MET A 1 2.67 -10.76 -10.51
C MET A 1 3.36 -9.80 -9.55
N GLY A 2 2.69 -8.78 -9.01
CA GLY A 2 3.33 -7.84 -8.08
C GLY A 2 3.99 -8.48 -6.85
N GLU A 3 3.37 -9.47 -6.21
CA GLU A 3 3.98 -10.19 -5.07
C GLU A 3 5.28 -10.88 -5.45
N ALA A 4 5.34 -11.49 -6.64
CA ALA A 4 6.55 -12.16 -7.10
C ALA A 4 7.71 -11.17 -7.27
N TYR A 5 7.44 -9.97 -7.78
CA TYR A 5 8.43 -8.89 -7.84
C TYR A 5 8.83 -8.39 -6.45
N TYR A 6 7.85 -8.24 -5.55
CA TYR A 6 8.09 -7.84 -4.16
C TYR A 6 9.03 -8.81 -3.43
N TYR A 7 8.77 -10.12 -3.53
CA TYR A 7 9.61 -11.15 -2.92
C TYR A 7 10.99 -11.27 -3.58
N LYS A 8 11.12 -10.88 -4.84
CA LYS A 8 12.43 -10.74 -5.53
C LYS A 8 13.19 -9.47 -5.13
N GLY A 9 12.59 -8.57 -4.35
CA GLY A 9 13.17 -7.27 -4.01
C GLY A 9 13.06 -6.22 -5.12
N ASP A 10 12.39 -6.53 -6.24
CA ASP A 10 12.11 -5.58 -7.31
C ASP A 10 10.86 -4.78 -6.95
N TYR A 11 11.01 -3.89 -5.97
CA TYR A 11 9.92 -3.10 -5.43
C TYR A 11 9.34 -2.13 -6.45
N GLN A 12 10.15 -1.63 -7.39
CA GLN A 12 9.68 -0.74 -8.43
C GLN A 12 8.71 -1.46 -9.39
N GLN A 13 9.05 -2.67 -9.86
CA GLN A 13 8.11 -3.47 -10.65
C GLN A 13 6.91 -3.93 -9.82
N ALA A 14 7.11 -4.28 -8.55
CA ALA A 14 6.01 -4.65 -7.66
C ALA A 14 4.96 -3.53 -7.58
N ILE A 15 5.39 -2.28 -7.36
CA ILE A 15 4.53 -1.09 -7.34
C ILE A 15 3.76 -0.96 -8.65
N LEU A 16 4.45 -1.03 -9.81
CA LEU A 16 3.79 -0.93 -11.11
C LEU A 16 2.70 -1.97 -11.29
N GLU A 17 2.96 -3.22 -10.89
CA GLU A 17 1.99 -4.31 -10.96
C GLU A 17 0.82 -4.10 -9.99
N PHE A 18 1.06 -3.65 -8.76
CA PHE A 18 0.00 -3.37 -7.80
C PHE A 18 -0.88 -2.20 -8.23
N LEU A 19 -0.30 -1.14 -8.78
CA LEU A 19 -1.03 0.04 -9.21
C LEU A 19 -1.82 -0.16 -10.52
N LYS A 20 -1.62 -1.27 -11.24
CA LYS A 20 -2.51 -1.69 -12.35
C LYS A 20 -3.85 -2.24 -11.85
N VAL A 21 -3.89 -2.86 -10.68
CA VAL A 21 -5.09 -3.53 -10.13
C VAL A 21 -6.33 -2.60 -10.07
N PRO A 22 -6.24 -1.34 -9.61
CA PRO A 22 -7.38 -0.41 -9.66
C PRO A 22 -7.99 -0.24 -11.05
N TYR A 23 -7.19 -0.32 -12.11
CA TYR A 23 -7.64 -0.13 -13.49
C TYR A 23 -8.19 -1.42 -14.12
N LEU A 24 -7.70 -2.57 -13.67
CA LEU A 24 -8.13 -3.89 -14.17
C LEU A 24 -9.41 -4.37 -13.47
N VAL A 25 -9.61 -3.99 -12.21
CA VAL A 25 -10.77 -4.38 -11.42
C VAL A 25 -11.87 -3.32 -11.59
N SER A 26 -12.63 -3.46 -12.66
CA SER A 26 -13.75 -2.55 -13.02
C SER A 26 -15.07 -2.85 -12.29
N LYS A 27 -15.19 -4.00 -11.61
CA LYS A 27 -16.35 -4.34 -10.76
C LYS A 27 -15.93 -4.56 -9.32
N GLN A 28 -16.61 -3.87 -8.39
CA GLN A 28 -16.54 -4.17 -6.96
C GLN A 28 -17.15 -5.56 -6.71
N GLY A 29 -16.31 -6.60 -6.77
CA GLY A 29 -16.65 -7.92 -6.26
C GLY A 29 -16.58 -7.95 -4.72
N LYS A 30 -16.92 -9.09 -4.11
CA LYS A 30 -16.84 -9.29 -2.66
C LYS A 30 -15.43 -9.08 -2.08
N VAL A 31 -14.39 -9.24 -2.90
CA VAL A 31 -12.99 -9.05 -2.50
C VAL A 31 -12.49 -7.73 -3.07
N ASN A 32 -12.08 -6.82 -2.20
CA ASN A 32 -11.58 -5.51 -2.60
C ASN A 32 -10.07 -5.56 -2.88
N TRP A 33 -9.71 -6.25 -3.97
CA TRP A 33 -8.33 -6.43 -4.42
C TRP A 33 -7.56 -5.12 -4.57
N THR A 34 -8.25 -4.04 -4.89
CA THR A 34 -7.64 -2.73 -5.03
C THR A 34 -7.11 -2.16 -3.70
N ALA A 35 -7.77 -2.43 -2.58
CA ALA A 35 -7.27 -1.97 -1.30
C ALA A 35 -6.04 -2.77 -0.87
N THR A 36 -6.05 -4.08 -1.11
CA THR A 36 -4.86 -4.93 -0.93
C THR A 36 -3.70 -4.47 -1.80
N SER A 37 -3.96 -4.11 -3.06
CA SER A 37 -2.91 -3.64 -3.97
C SER A 37 -2.31 -2.31 -3.52
N PHE A 38 -3.12 -1.35 -3.06
CA PHE A 38 -2.60 -0.11 -2.47
C PHE A 38 -1.77 -0.38 -1.21
N TYR A 39 -2.24 -1.26 -0.33
CA TYR A 39 -1.49 -1.63 0.87
C TYR A 39 -0.10 -2.19 0.52
N MET A 40 -0.02 -3.10 -0.44
CA MET A 40 1.24 -3.71 -0.85
C MET A 40 2.14 -2.77 -1.67
N ALA A 41 1.56 -1.84 -2.42
CA ALA A 41 2.33 -0.73 -3.01
C ALA A 41 2.95 0.14 -1.91
N GLY A 42 2.20 0.43 -0.83
CA GLY A 42 2.70 1.14 0.35
C GLY A 42 3.91 0.45 0.97
N GLN A 43 3.82 -0.85 1.22
CA GLN A 43 4.95 -1.64 1.74
C GLN A 43 6.16 -1.64 0.80
N SER A 44 5.92 -1.69 -0.50
CA SER A 44 6.99 -1.63 -1.51
C SER A 44 7.69 -0.28 -1.50
N TYR A 45 6.94 0.83 -1.36
CA TYR A 45 7.52 2.16 -1.21
C TYR A 45 8.33 2.28 0.10
N GLU A 46 7.88 1.70 1.21
CA GLU A 46 8.66 1.66 2.45
C GLU A 46 10.00 0.94 2.28
N LYS A 47 10.01 -0.18 1.55
CA LYS A 47 11.25 -0.92 1.25
C LYS A 47 12.24 -0.11 0.42
N MET A 48 11.76 0.89 -0.32
CA MET A 48 12.57 1.86 -1.06
C MET A 48 12.85 3.14 -0.26
N SER A 49 12.50 3.21 1.02
CA SER A 49 12.56 4.42 1.87
C SER A 49 11.77 5.62 1.33
N LYS A 50 10.80 5.37 0.45
CA LYS A 50 9.88 6.36 -0.13
C LYS A 50 8.66 6.53 0.78
N TYR A 51 8.91 7.06 1.97
CA TYR A 51 7.92 7.07 3.05
C TYR A 51 6.70 7.95 2.78
N THR A 52 6.87 9.06 2.05
CA THR A 52 5.77 9.94 1.66
C THR A 52 4.80 9.21 0.73
N GLU A 53 5.32 8.55 -0.31
CA GLU A 53 4.53 7.76 -1.23
C GLU A 53 3.86 6.58 -0.52
N ALA A 54 4.56 5.91 0.40
CA ALA A 54 4.00 4.82 1.20
C ALA A 54 2.76 5.26 2.00
N ILE A 55 2.87 6.39 2.72
CA ILE A 55 1.75 6.98 3.46
C ILE A 55 0.59 7.30 2.52
N GLY A 56 0.86 7.87 1.35
CA GLY A 56 -0.15 8.15 0.34
C GLY A 56 -0.93 6.90 -0.08
N MET A 57 -0.24 5.77 -0.29
CA MET A 57 -0.89 4.50 -0.63
C MET A 57 -1.77 3.96 0.49
N TYR A 58 -1.33 4.06 1.76
CA TYR A 58 -2.16 3.65 2.89
C TYR A 58 -3.40 4.53 3.08
N HIS A 59 -3.30 5.83 2.78
CA HIS A 59 -4.48 6.70 2.77
C HIS A 59 -5.53 6.25 1.74
N GLN A 60 -5.11 5.80 0.56
CA GLN A 60 -6.04 5.26 -0.45
C GLN A 60 -6.82 4.05 0.07
N VAL A 61 -6.25 3.25 0.98
CA VAL A 61 -6.97 2.15 1.65
C VAL A 61 -8.03 2.66 2.61
N ILE A 62 -7.70 3.68 3.41
CA ILE A 62 -8.58 4.26 4.43
C ILE A 62 -9.77 4.98 3.81
N GLU A 63 -9.54 5.73 2.74
CA GLU A 63 -10.56 6.54 2.06
C GLU A 63 -11.52 5.68 1.23
N ARG A 64 -11.12 4.47 0.88
CA ARG A 64 -11.91 3.61 0.00
C ARG A 64 -13.22 3.14 0.67
N PRO A 65 -14.38 3.29 0.01
CA PRO A 65 -15.65 2.79 0.50
C PRO A 65 -15.72 1.26 0.44
N GLY A 66 -16.51 0.67 1.34
CA GLY A 66 -16.71 -0.79 1.39
C GLY A 66 -15.50 -1.59 1.92
N ILE A 67 -14.47 -0.91 2.42
CA ILE A 67 -13.36 -1.55 3.14
C ILE A 67 -13.71 -1.70 4.61
N ASP A 68 -13.48 -2.91 5.12
CA ASP A 68 -13.70 -3.24 6.52
C ASP A 68 -12.86 -2.37 7.47
N ALA A 69 -13.43 -2.04 8.63
CA ALA A 69 -12.80 -1.16 9.61
C ALA A 69 -11.48 -1.73 10.15
N THR A 70 -11.34 -3.05 10.28
CA THR A 70 -10.11 -3.71 10.69
C THR A 70 -9.00 -3.49 9.66
N PHE A 71 -9.32 -3.55 8.37
CA PHE A 71 -8.32 -3.28 7.32
C PHE A 71 -7.91 -1.80 7.28
N LYS A 72 -8.86 -0.88 7.49
CA LYS A 72 -8.54 0.55 7.64
C LYS A 72 -7.66 0.82 8.86
N ALA A 73 -7.94 0.15 9.98
CA ALA A 73 -7.13 0.26 11.20
C ALA A 73 -5.70 -0.26 10.98
N ALA A 74 -5.55 -1.36 10.25
CA ALA A 74 -4.24 -1.86 9.85
C ALA A 74 -3.47 -0.83 9.02
N ALA A 75 -4.08 -0.26 7.98
CA ALA A 75 -3.45 0.80 7.17
C ALA A 75 -3.07 2.03 8.00
N LYS A 76 -3.92 2.45 8.94
CA LYS A 76 -3.61 3.55 9.85
C LYS A 76 -2.39 3.26 10.74
N LYS A 77 -2.30 2.04 11.27
CA LYS A 77 -1.14 1.61 12.07
C LYS A 77 0.16 1.66 11.25
N GLU A 78 0.11 1.27 9.97
CA GLU A 78 1.27 1.38 9.08
C GLU A 78 1.69 2.85 8.89
N ILE A 79 0.74 3.76 8.66
CA ILE A 79 1.01 5.20 8.55
C ILE A 79 1.72 5.73 9.80
N ASP A 80 1.21 5.41 10.98
CA ASP A 80 1.79 5.86 12.25
C ASP A 80 3.22 5.30 12.42
N ARG A 81 3.45 4.03 12.07
CA ARG A 81 4.80 3.45 12.06
C ARG A 81 5.74 4.20 11.11
N VAL A 82 5.31 4.42 9.87
CA VAL A 82 6.13 5.10 8.85
C VAL A 82 6.49 6.51 9.29
N LYS A 83 5.54 7.26 9.87
CA LYS A 83 5.81 8.60 10.42
C LYS A 83 6.86 8.60 11.52
N LEU A 84 6.83 7.60 12.42
CA LEU A 84 7.85 7.45 13.45
C LEU A 84 9.23 7.14 12.86
N MET A 85 9.29 6.30 11.81
CA MET A 85 10.55 6.01 11.10
C MET A 85 11.14 7.25 10.43
N VAL A 86 10.30 8.06 9.76
CA VAL A 86 10.72 9.32 9.13
C VAL A 86 11.28 10.29 10.18
N LYS A 87 10.59 10.41 11.32
CA LYS A 87 11.03 11.28 12.42
C LYS A 87 12.40 10.83 12.95
N LYS A 88 12.56 9.54 13.24
CA LYS A 88 13.82 8.97 13.76
C LYS A 88 14.99 9.11 12.78
N ASN A 89 14.74 9.05 11.47
CA ASN A 89 15.79 9.20 10.46
C ASN A 89 16.19 10.66 10.20
N SER A 90 15.48 11.62 10.79
CA SER A 90 15.74 13.06 10.68
C SER A 90 16.49 13.63 11.88
N GLU A 91 16.78 12.79 12.89
CA GLU A 91 17.53 13.11 14.12
C GLU A 91 18.96 12.55 14.04
#